data_AF-A0A1B6FPC6-F1
#
_entry.id   AF-A0A1B6FPC6-F1
#
_cell.length_a   1.000
_cell.length_b   1.000
_cell.length_c   1.000
_cell.angle_alpha   90.00
_cell.angle_beta   90.00
_cell.angle_gamma   90.00
#
_symmetry.space_group_name_H-M   'P 1'
#
loop_
_entity.id
_entity.type
_entity.pdbx_description
1 polymer ?
#
loop_
_entity_poly.entity_id
_entity_poly.type
_entity_poly.pdbx_seq_one_letter_code
_entity_poly.pdbx_strand_id
1 'polypeptide(L)'
;KELEKADENVKKYFSLLFAKRRDRRLAAQHQMITTVQQNKYDFESWEVIIAKSTEHIRWLQDGFDEYYRDRNMRRILHDMVLRRKKNLKYLRSIDYKKFEWLLEKLDLVYKPEPTIVQCNRKYAMEKLVDLHCEQLRDKKLNELKQKFREEQPKFLEDKIQKLTKIRSEQLEWGLDVTISE
;
A
#
# COMPACT_ATOMS: atom_id res chain seq x y z
N LYS A 1 18.89 39.48 12.55
CA LYS A 1 19.37 40.88 12.57
C LYS A 1 20.40 41.15 13.68
N GLU A 2 20.10 40.98 14.98
CA GLU A 2 21.12 41.20 16.03
C GLU A 2 22.23 40.14 16.00
N LEU A 3 21.86 38.86 15.79
CA LEU A 3 22.78 37.73 15.74
C LEU A 3 23.71 37.76 14.52
N GLU A 4 23.34 38.47 13.44
CA GLU A 4 24.17 38.63 12.24
C GLU A 4 25.38 39.53 12.50
N LYS A 5 25.25 40.51 13.40
CA LYS A 5 26.31 41.47 13.78
C LYS A 5 27.18 40.99 14.95
N ALA A 6 26.80 39.89 15.59
CA ALA A 6 27.52 39.35 16.74
C ALA A 6 28.85 38.70 16.35
N ASP A 7 29.74 38.58 17.34
CA ASP A 7 31.01 37.85 17.23
C ASP A 7 30.79 36.38 16.83
N GLU A 8 31.78 35.79 16.18
CA GLU A 8 31.72 34.41 15.69
C GLU A 8 31.52 33.40 16.83
N ASN A 9 32.15 33.64 17.99
CA ASN A 9 31.95 32.80 19.17
C ASN A 9 30.49 32.82 19.63
N VAL A 10 29.86 33.99 19.64
CA VAL A 10 28.45 34.16 20.02
C VAL A 10 27.56 33.44 19.01
N LYS A 11 27.81 33.60 17.70
CA LYS A 11 27.09 32.85 16.64
C LYS A 11 27.22 31.35 16.82
N LYS A 12 28.41 30.87 17.21
CA LYS A 12 28.68 29.46 17.48
C LYS A 12 27.84 28.94 18.65
N TYR A 13 27.75 29.67 19.76
CA TYR A 13 26.92 29.26 20.91
C TYR A 13 25.44 29.15 20.59
N PHE A 14 24.91 30.02 19.73
CA PHE A 14 23.52 29.97 19.27
C PHE A 14 23.29 29.04 18.07
N SER A 15 24.32 28.33 17.61
CA SER A 15 24.18 27.37 16.52
C SER A 15 23.50 26.08 16.98
N LEU A 16 22.97 25.32 16.01
CA LEU A 16 22.28 24.06 16.27
C LEU A 16 23.20 22.99 16.91
N LEU A 17 24.52 23.15 16.78
CA LEU A 17 25.54 22.26 17.34
C LEU A 17 25.51 22.23 18.87
N PHE A 18 25.32 23.39 19.50
CA PHE A 18 25.28 23.53 20.97
C PHE A 18 23.85 23.50 21.51
N ALA A 19 22.85 23.33 20.64
CA ALA A 19 21.44 23.34 21.01
C ALA A 19 21.02 22.05 21.72
N LYS A 20 20.09 22.18 22.67
CA LYS A 20 19.52 21.02 23.38
C LYS A 20 18.74 20.15 22.39
N ARG A 21 18.56 18.85 22.73
CA ARG A 21 17.82 17.89 21.88
C ARG A 21 16.41 18.39 21.54
N ARG A 22 15.75 19.10 22.46
CA ARG A 22 14.43 19.73 22.23
C ARG A 22 14.48 20.80 21.14
N ASP A 23 15.49 21.66 21.15
CA ASP A 23 15.58 22.79 20.23
C ASP A 23 15.96 22.32 18.82
N ARG A 24 16.83 21.29 18.73
CA ARG A 24 17.13 20.58 17.48
C ARG A 24 15.87 20.00 16.84
N ARG A 25 15.03 19.34 17.65
CA ARG A 25 13.72 18.82 17.22
C ARG A 25 12.81 19.95 16.73
N LEU A 26 12.66 21.04 17.50
CA LEU A 26 11.83 22.17 17.09
C LEU A 26 12.31 22.78 15.77
N ALA A 27 13.61 22.92 15.56
CA ALA A 27 14.15 23.41 14.29
C ALA A 27 13.83 22.46 13.13
N ALA A 28 14.01 21.14 13.30
CA ALA A 28 13.64 20.15 12.29
C ALA A 28 12.13 20.15 12.01
N GLN A 29 11.31 20.31 13.05
CA GLN A 29 9.87 20.46 12.93
C GLN A 29 9.50 21.69 12.11
N HIS A 30 10.09 22.85 12.39
CA HIS A 30 9.86 24.07 11.64
C HIS A 30 10.28 23.94 10.16
N GLN A 31 11.41 23.29 9.89
CA GLN A 31 11.83 23.00 8.51
C GLN A 31 10.79 22.14 7.80
N MET A 32 10.33 21.06 8.42
CA MET A 32 9.31 20.17 7.86
C MET A 32 8.00 20.92 7.60
N ILE A 33 7.52 21.71 8.57
CA ILE A 33 6.32 22.53 8.41
C ILE A 33 6.47 23.51 7.24
N THR A 34 7.64 24.16 7.11
CA THR A 34 7.90 25.15 6.06
C THR A 34 7.78 24.55 4.66
N THR A 35 8.11 23.27 4.49
CA THR A 35 7.95 22.57 3.20
C THR A 35 6.50 22.30 2.81
N VAL A 36 5.59 22.25 3.78
CA VAL A 36 4.21 21.81 3.61
C VAL A 36 3.18 22.93 3.81
N GLN A 37 3.50 23.95 4.60
CA GLN A 37 2.58 25.05 4.91
C GLN A 37 2.25 25.87 3.65
N GLN A 38 0.98 26.26 3.51
CA GLN A 38 0.56 27.15 2.42
C GLN A 38 0.86 28.62 2.74
N ASN A 39 0.70 29.00 4.01
CA ASN A 39 0.99 30.32 4.53
C ASN A 39 2.02 30.24 5.66
N LYS A 40 2.79 31.30 5.87
CA LYS A 40 3.82 31.38 6.91
C LYS A 40 3.28 31.24 8.33
N TYR A 41 2.01 31.58 8.54
CA TYR A 41 1.34 31.52 9.85
C TYR A 41 0.35 30.36 9.96
N ASP A 42 0.32 29.46 8.98
CA ASP A 42 -0.53 28.28 9.04
C ASP A 42 0.14 27.18 9.87
N PHE A 43 -0.43 26.94 11.05
CA PHE A 43 0.06 25.93 12.00
C PHE A 43 -0.96 24.83 12.29
N GLU A 44 -2.19 24.95 11.77
CA GLU A 44 -3.34 24.14 12.19
C GLU A 44 -3.96 23.35 11.04
N SER A 45 -3.61 23.65 9.78
CA SER A 45 -4.05 22.84 8.64
C SER A 45 -3.60 21.37 8.77
N TRP A 46 -4.38 20.46 8.18
CA TRP A 46 -4.17 19.02 8.30
C TRP A 46 -2.79 18.57 7.81
N GLU A 47 -2.31 19.16 6.72
CA GLU A 47 -1.00 18.91 6.12
C GLU A 47 0.12 19.26 7.12
N VAL A 48 -0.02 20.40 7.80
CA VAL A 48 0.92 20.87 8.83
C VAL A 48 0.88 19.98 10.07
N ILE A 49 -0.29 19.55 10.52
CA ILE A 49 -0.43 18.61 11.64
C ILE A 49 0.23 17.26 11.30
N ILE A 50 0.08 16.77 10.07
CA ILE A 50 0.72 15.54 9.60
C ILE A 50 2.25 15.71 9.53
N ALA A 51 2.74 16.85 9.06
CA ALA A 51 4.17 17.17 9.07
C ALA A 51 4.75 17.22 10.50
N LYS A 52 4.07 17.91 11.43
CA LYS A 52 4.43 17.98 12.86
C LYS A 52 4.50 16.61 13.51
N SER A 53 3.49 15.78 13.27
CA SER A 53 3.44 14.42 13.83
C SER A 53 4.49 13.51 13.20
N THR A 54 4.81 13.68 11.90
CA THR A 54 5.86 12.92 11.24
C THR A 54 7.24 13.21 11.81
N GLU A 55 7.57 14.48 12.05
CA GLU A 55 8.84 14.84 12.69
C GLU A 55 8.91 14.32 14.13
N HIS A 56 7.82 14.42 14.88
CA HIS A 56 7.75 13.89 16.24
C HIS A 56 7.96 12.36 16.26
N ILE A 57 7.37 11.63 15.31
CA ILE A 57 7.55 10.19 15.17
C ILE A 57 9.02 9.86 14.90
N ARG A 58 9.69 10.58 13.98
CA ARG A 58 11.13 10.37 13.70
C ARG A 58 11.98 10.58 14.95
N TRP A 59 11.73 11.66 15.69
CA TRP A 59 12.43 11.92 16.94
C TRP A 59 12.19 10.86 18.03
N LEU A 60 10.97 10.31 18.12
CA LEU A 60 10.65 9.21 19.02
C LEU A 60 11.29 7.89 18.58
N GLN A 61 11.42 7.63 17.27
CA GLN A 61 12.11 6.46 16.74
C GLN A 61 13.59 6.48 17.14
N ASP A 62 14.27 7.62 16.94
CA ASP A 62 15.67 7.79 17.36
C ASP A 62 15.86 7.54 18.87
N GLY A 63 14.87 7.92 19.70
CA GLY A 63 14.91 7.65 21.14
C GLY A 63 14.55 6.20 21.49
N PHE A 64 13.65 5.58 20.72
CA PHE A 64 13.23 4.20 20.95
C PHE A 64 14.33 3.19 20.59
N ASP A 65 15.15 3.50 19.58
CA ASP A 65 16.32 2.70 19.21
C ASP A 65 17.35 2.63 20.36
N GLU A 66 17.50 3.73 21.10
CA GLU A 66 18.36 3.80 22.28
C GLU A 66 17.72 3.13 23.52
N TYR A 67 16.40 3.29 23.71
CA TYR A 67 15.67 2.85 24.91
C TYR A 67 14.49 1.91 24.61
N TYR A 68 14.73 0.81 23.90
CA TYR A 68 13.68 -0.12 23.44
C TYR A 68 12.82 -0.74 24.56
N ARG A 69 13.30 -0.78 25.81
CA ARG A 69 12.57 -1.34 26.97
C ARG A 69 11.55 -0.37 27.56
N ASP A 70 11.58 0.90 27.21
CA ASP A 70 10.65 1.88 27.75
C ASP A 70 9.24 1.69 27.17
N ARG A 71 8.34 1.20 28.02
CA ARG A 71 6.93 0.97 27.67
C ARG A 71 6.17 2.27 27.41
N ASN A 72 6.55 3.37 28.06
CA ASN A 72 5.90 4.66 27.87
C ASN A 72 6.24 5.24 26.51
N MET A 73 7.52 5.23 26.12
CA MET A 73 7.93 5.66 24.78
C MET A 73 7.27 4.83 23.69
N ARG A 74 7.21 3.50 23.85
CA ARG A 74 6.51 2.61 22.91
C ARG A 74 5.04 2.99 22.74
N ARG A 75 4.33 3.25 23.85
CA ARG A 75 2.92 3.67 23.83
C ARG A 75 2.76 5.00 23.10
N ILE A 76 3.58 6.00 23.44
CA ILE A 76 3.51 7.34 22.83
C ILE A 76 3.79 7.26 21.32
N LEU A 77 4.83 6.52 20.92
CA LEU A 77 5.17 6.31 19.51
C LEU A 77 4.01 5.66 18.75
N HIS A 78 3.45 4.59 19.31
CA HIS A 78 2.29 3.91 18.74
C HIS A 78 1.07 4.85 18.58
N ASP A 79 0.73 5.61 19.63
CA ASP A 79 -0.38 6.55 19.61
C ASP A 79 -0.17 7.67 18.57
N MET A 80 1.06 8.17 18.43
CA MET A 80 1.40 9.16 17.41
C MET A 80 1.24 8.62 15.99
N VAL A 81 1.68 7.38 15.74
CA VAL A 81 1.51 6.72 14.44
C VAL A 81 0.02 6.54 14.12
N LEU A 82 -0.79 6.10 15.08
CA LEU A 82 -2.24 5.95 14.89
C LEU A 82 -2.94 7.28 14.66
N ARG A 83 -2.60 8.33 15.42
CA ARG A 83 -3.14 9.69 15.22
C ARG A 83 -2.80 10.21 13.82
N ARG A 84 -1.55 10.05 13.38
CA ARG A 84 -1.13 10.43 12.03
C ARG A 84 -1.89 9.65 10.96
N LYS A 85 -2.08 8.34 11.12
CA LYS A 85 -2.88 7.50 10.21
C LYS A 85 -4.32 7.99 10.11
N LYS A 86 -4.94 8.35 11.24
CA LYS A 86 -6.29 8.94 11.27
C LYS A 86 -6.35 10.26 10.50
N ASN A 87 -5.38 11.14 10.69
CA ASN A 87 -5.32 12.42 9.98
C ASN A 87 -5.11 12.23 8.47
N LEU A 88 -4.26 11.28 8.05
CA LEU A 88 -4.08 10.93 6.64
C LEU A 88 -5.37 10.40 6.01
N LYS A 89 -6.13 9.56 6.73
CA LYS A 89 -7.45 9.10 6.28
C LYS A 89 -8.42 10.27 6.10
N TYR A 90 -8.40 11.24 7.02
CA TYR A 90 -9.26 12.42 6.97
C TYR A 90 -8.89 13.34 5.80
N LEU A 91 -7.60 13.62 5.61
CA LEU A 91 -7.12 14.42 4.48
C LEU A 91 -7.49 13.78 3.14
N ARG A 92 -7.33 12.44 3.03
CA ARG A 92 -7.72 11.68 1.83
C ARG A 92 -9.21 11.84 1.49
N SER A 93 -10.09 11.93 2.49
CA SER A 93 -11.53 12.12 2.25
C SER A 93 -11.91 13.55 1.86
N ILE A 94 -11.12 14.53 2.28
CA ILE A 94 -11.41 15.95 2.03
C ILE A 94 -10.81 16.39 0.69
N ASP A 95 -9.50 16.18 0.52
CA ASP A 95 -8.75 16.61 -0.65
C ASP A 95 -7.70 15.57 -1.04
N TYR A 96 -8.04 14.80 -2.07
CA TYR A 96 -7.19 13.72 -2.55
C TYR A 96 -5.89 14.23 -3.21
N LYS A 97 -5.93 15.37 -3.90
CA LYS A 97 -4.75 15.92 -4.59
C LYS A 97 -3.70 16.37 -3.59
N LYS A 98 -4.14 17.08 -2.55
CA LYS A 98 -3.25 17.48 -1.46
C LYS A 98 -2.72 16.28 -0.68
N PHE A 99 -3.54 15.25 -0.50
CA PHE A 99 -3.10 14.00 0.12
C PHE A 99 -1.95 13.36 -0.67
N GLU A 100 -2.06 13.19 -1.99
CA GLU A 100 -0.97 12.61 -2.81
C GLU A 100 0.29 13.46 -2.78
N TRP A 101 0.15 14.78 -2.96
CA TRP A 101 1.27 15.72 -2.86
C TRP A 101 1.98 15.63 -1.51
N LEU A 102 1.22 15.52 -0.41
CA LEU A 102 1.78 15.41 0.93
C LEU A 102 2.56 14.11 1.13
N LEU A 103 2.07 12.99 0.58
CA LEU A 103 2.77 11.71 0.64
C LEU A 103 4.13 11.79 -0.07
N GLU A 104 4.17 12.41 -1.24
CA GLU A 104 5.42 12.61 -1.98
C GLU A 104 6.39 13.53 -1.22
N LYS A 105 5.89 14.66 -0.68
CA LYS A 105 6.74 15.63 0.03
C LYS A 105 7.32 15.10 1.34
N LEU A 106 6.56 14.33 2.10
CA LEU A 106 7.00 13.79 3.39
C LEU A 106 7.62 12.39 3.30
N ASP A 107 7.69 11.82 2.10
CA ASP A 107 8.12 10.46 1.80
C ASP A 107 7.37 9.43 2.66
N LEU A 108 6.04 9.42 2.50
CA LEU A 108 5.13 8.56 3.26
C LEU A 108 4.39 7.58 2.35
N VAL A 109 4.32 6.32 2.79
CA VAL A 109 3.48 5.30 2.14
C VAL A 109 2.19 5.12 2.95
N TYR A 110 1.05 5.46 2.36
CA TYR A 110 -0.24 5.23 2.97
C TYR A 110 -0.71 3.79 2.77
N LYS A 111 -0.90 3.06 3.88
CA LYS A 111 -1.52 1.73 3.88
C LYS A 111 -2.92 1.82 4.48
N PRO A 112 -3.98 1.42 3.74
CA PRO A 112 -5.33 1.40 4.30
C PRO A 112 -5.44 0.42 5.48
N GLU A 113 -6.44 0.64 6.33
CA GLU A 113 -6.76 -0.28 7.43
C GLU A 113 -7.10 -1.67 6.87
N PRO A 114 -6.48 -2.76 7.36
CA PRO A 114 -6.89 -4.10 6.98
C PRO A 114 -8.30 -4.39 7.49
N THR A 115 -9.09 -5.12 6.70
CA THR A 115 -10.46 -5.53 7.08
C THR A 115 -10.48 -6.69 8.07
N ILE A 116 -9.46 -7.55 8.05
CA ILE A 116 -9.35 -8.72 8.93
C ILE A 116 -8.23 -8.45 9.94
N VAL A 117 -8.60 -8.34 11.22
CA VAL A 117 -7.66 -7.99 12.30
C VAL A 117 -7.14 -9.23 13.04
N GLN A 118 -7.88 -10.34 13.00
CA GLN A 118 -7.59 -11.51 13.82
C GLN A 118 -6.89 -12.61 13.03
N CYS A 119 -5.58 -12.75 13.24
CA CYS A 119 -4.80 -13.89 12.79
C CYS A 119 -4.49 -14.81 13.97
N ASN A 120 -5.47 -15.62 14.38
CA ASN A 120 -5.25 -16.67 15.38
C ASN A 120 -4.53 -17.87 14.74
N ARG A 121 -3.87 -18.71 15.55
CA ARG A 121 -3.17 -19.91 15.06
C ARG A 121 -4.02 -20.78 14.14
N LYS A 122 -5.27 -21.07 14.53
CA LYS A 122 -6.21 -21.87 13.73
C LYS A 122 -6.47 -21.22 12.37
N TYR A 123 -6.82 -19.93 12.36
CA TYR A 123 -7.08 -19.17 11.14
C TYR A 123 -5.88 -19.15 10.19
N ALA A 124 -4.67 -18.94 10.72
CA ALA A 124 -3.44 -18.96 9.93
C ALA A 124 -3.20 -20.33 9.28
N MET A 125 -3.41 -21.42 10.03
CA MET A 125 -3.28 -22.78 9.51
C MET A 125 -4.33 -23.09 8.43
N GLU A 126 -5.59 -22.74 8.67
CA GLU A 126 -6.67 -22.91 7.67
C GLU A 126 -6.33 -22.15 6.39
N LYS A 127 -5.88 -20.89 6.48
CA LYS A 127 -5.49 -20.12 5.30
C LYS A 127 -4.31 -20.69 4.52
N LEU A 128 -3.32 -21.25 5.21
CA LEU A 128 -2.20 -21.93 4.55
C LEU A 128 -2.65 -23.21 3.83
N VAL A 129 -3.55 -23.98 4.44
CA VAL A 129 -4.12 -25.19 3.83
C VAL A 129 -4.99 -24.83 2.63
N ASP A 130 -5.86 -23.82 2.75
CA ASP A 130 -6.70 -23.32 1.65
C ASP A 130 -5.84 -22.94 0.46
N LEU A 131 -4.80 -22.12 0.69
CA LEU A 131 -3.86 -21.68 -0.35
C LEU A 131 -3.18 -22.87 -1.03
N HIS A 132 -2.76 -23.87 -0.26
CA HIS A 132 -2.14 -25.07 -0.80
C HIS A 132 -3.11 -25.90 -1.66
N CYS A 133 -4.33 -26.09 -1.18
CA CYS A 133 -5.39 -26.79 -1.90
C CYS A 133 -5.78 -26.07 -3.20
N GLU A 134 -5.86 -24.74 -3.18
CA GLU A 134 -6.10 -23.91 -4.37
C GLU A 134 -4.98 -24.10 -5.40
N GLN A 135 -3.72 -24.02 -4.99
CA GLN A 135 -2.58 -24.27 -5.87
C GLN A 135 -2.60 -25.67 -6.49
N LEU A 136 -2.96 -26.70 -5.71
CA LEU A 136 -3.10 -28.07 -6.21
C LEU A 136 -4.26 -28.20 -7.21
N ARG A 137 -5.41 -27.59 -6.90
CA ARG A 137 -6.57 -27.58 -7.79
C ARG A 137 -6.21 -26.93 -9.13
N ASP A 138 -5.59 -25.77 -9.08
CA ASP A 138 -5.25 -25.00 -10.28
C ASP A 138 -4.22 -25.73 -11.15
N LYS A 139 -3.23 -26.39 -10.54
CA LYS A 139 -2.28 -27.28 -11.25
C LYS A 139 -3.01 -28.40 -11.98
N LYS A 140 -3.86 -29.16 -11.27
CA LYS A 140 -4.63 -30.27 -11.87
C LYS A 140 -5.56 -29.79 -12.98
N LEU A 141 -6.25 -28.66 -12.78
CA LEU A 141 -7.12 -28.08 -13.80
C LEU A 141 -6.34 -27.64 -15.03
N ASN A 142 -5.16 -27.07 -14.86
CA ASN A 142 -4.30 -26.67 -15.98
C ASN A 142 -3.78 -27.88 -16.77
N GLU A 143 -3.37 -28.94 -16.07
CA GLU A 143 -2.99 -30.21 -16.71
C GLU A 143 -4.14 -30.82 -17.52
N LEU A 144 -5.35 -30.85 -16.98
CA LEU A 144 -6.54 -31.34 -17.69
C LEU A 144 -6.89 -30.46 -18.90
N LYS A 145 -6.83 -29.13 -18.75
CA LYS A 145 -7.04 -28.19 -19.86
C LYS A 145 -6.04 -28.42 -20.98
N GLN A 146 -4.78 -28.73 -20.65
CA GLN A 146 -3.77 -29.02 -21.65
C GLN A 146 -4.09 -30.31 -22.41
N LYS A 147 -4.45 -31.39 -21.71
CA LYS A 147 -4.89 -32.65 -22.35
C LYS A 147 -6.07 -32.45 -23.30
N PHE A 148 -7.09 -31.70 -22.86
CA PHE A 148 -8.24 -31.42 -23.72
C PHE A 148 -7.89 -30.57 -24.93
N ARG A 149 -6.92 -29.64 -24.84
CA ARG A 149 -6.42 -28.90 -26.00
C ARG A 149 -5.70 -29.82 -27.00
N GLU A 150 -4.96 -30.81 -26.52
CA GLU A 150 -4.28 -31.80 -27.36
C GLU A 150 -5.27 -32.76 -28.05
N GLU A 151 -6.39 -33.08 -27.39
CA GLU A 151 -7.45 -33.95 -27.93
C GLU A 151 -8.44 -33.19 -28.85
N GLN A 152 -8.54 -31.87 -28.69
CA GLN A 152 -9.44 -30.99 -29.46
C GLN A 152 -9.35 -31.17 -30.99
N PRO A 153 -8.17 -31.21 -31.64
CA PRO A 153 -8.11 -31.34 -33.09
C PRO A 153 -8.71 -32.66 -33.59
N LYS A 154 -8.38 -33.79 -32.94
CA LYS A 154 -8.93 -35.12 -33.30
C LYS A 154 -10.45 -35.14 -33.18
N PHE A 155 -10.99 -34.56 -32.10
CA PHE A 155 -12.43 -34.47 -31.90
C PHE A 155 -13.11 -33.62 -32.99
N LEU A 156 -12.48 -32.52 -33.41
CA LEU A 156 -12.99 -31.66 -34.48
C LEU A 156 -12.96 -32.37 -35.84
N GLU A 157 -11.89 -33.14 -36.14
CA GLU A 157 -11.81 -33.97 -37.33
C GLU A 157 -12.94 -35.01 -37.37
N ASP A 158 -13.12 -35.78 -36.29
CA ASP A 158 -14.21 -36.76 -36.16
C ASP A 158 -15.59 -36.11 -36.30
N LYS A 159 -15.75 -34.90 -35.75
CA LYS A 159 -16.99 -34.13 -35.85
C LYS A 159 -17.28 -33.74 -37.30
N ILE A 160 -16.28 -33.25 -38.03
CA ILE A 160 -16.42 -32.90 -39.46
C ILE A 160 -16.78 -34.15 -40.27
N GLN A 161 -16.13 -35.28 -40.02
CA GLN A 161 -16.44 -36.56 -40.70
C GLN A 161 -17.87 -37.04 -40.43
N LYS A 162 -18.35 -36.95 -39.18
CA LYS A 162 -19.73 -37.32 -38.84
C LYS A 162 -20.75 -36.38 -39.50
N LEU A 163 -20.50 -35.07 -39.47
CA LEU A 163 -21.39 -34.08 -40.08
C LEU A 163 -21.45 -34.24 -41.60
N THR A 164 -20.32 -34.50 -42.26
CA THR A 164 -20.28 -34.78 -43.70
C THR A 164 -21.03 -36.06 -44.06
N LYS A 165 -20.89 -37.13 -43.26
CA LYS A 165 -21.64 -38.38 -43.43
C LYS A 165 -23.16 -38.18 -43.27
N ILE A 166 -23.59 -37.47 -42.23
CA ILE A 166 -25.03 -37.18 -42.03
C ILE A 166 -25.57 -36.36 -43.21
N ARG A 167 -24.80 -35.39 -43.71
CA ARG A 167 -25.17 -34.58 -44.87
C ARG A 167 -25.33 -35.41 -46.14
N SER A 168 -24.44 -36.38 -46.40
CA SER A 168 -24.59 -37.28 -47.54
C SER A 168 -25.80 -38.20 -47.41
N GLU A 169 -26.08 -38.73 -46.22
CA GLU A 169 -27.27 -39.57 -45.96
C GLU A 169 -28.58 -38.79 -46.17
N GLN A 170 -28.64 -37.52 -45.75
CA GLN A 170 -29.80 -36.65 -45.99
C GLN A 170 -30.06 -36.41 -47.48
N LEU A 171 -29.00 -36.20 -48.26
CA LEU A 171 -29.09 -36.04 -49.71
C LEU A 171 -29.56 -37.33 -50.40
N GLU A 172 -29.04 -38.49 -49.99
CA GLU A 172 -29.45 -39.79 -50.52
C GLU A 172 -30.92 -40.10 -50.25
N TRP A 173 -31.45 -39.68 -49.10
CA TRP A 173 -32.85 -39.90 -48.73
C TRP A 173 -33.81 -38.82 -49.24
N GLY A 174 -33.31 -37.83 -49.98
CA GLY A 174 -34.12 -36.74 -50.55
C GLY A 174 -34.71 -35.79 -49.50
N LEU A 175 -34.08 -35.70 -48.33
CA LEU A 175 -34.49 -34.81 -47.24
C LEU A 175 -33.81 -33.43 -47.40
N ASP A 176 -34.48 -32.38 -46.94
CA ASP A 176 -33.89 -31.03 -46.93
C ASP A 176 -32.64 -31.00 -46.03
N VAL A 177 -31.54 -30.46 -46.58
CA VAL A 177 -30.25 -30.41 -45.87
C VAL A 177 -30.35 -29.42 -44.71
N THR A 178 -30.22 -29.95 -43.49
CA THR A 178 -30.33 -29.17 -42.25
C THR A 178 -28.98 -28.71 -41.70
N ILE A 179 -27.89 -29.29 -42.20
CA ILE A 179 -26.52 -28.98 -41.76
C ILE A 179 -25.95 -27.89 -42.67
N SER A 180 -25.77 -26.68 -42.14
CA SER A 180 -25.03 -25.60 -42.79
C SER A 180 -23.51 -25.79 -42.64
N GLU A 181 -22.75 -25.19 -43.56
CA GLU A 181 -21.28 -25.08 -43.45
C GLU A 181 -20.81 -24.43 -42.15
#